data_AF-A0A1V6R0R5-F1
#
_entry.id   AF-A0A1V6R0R5-F1
#
_cell.length_a   1.000
_cell.length_b   1.000
_cell.length_c   1.000
_cell.angle_alpha   90.00
_cell.angle_beta   90.00
_cell.angle_gamma   90.00
#
_symmetry.space_group_name_H-M   'P 1'
#
loop_
_entity.id
_entity.type
_entity.pdbx_description
1 polymer ?
#
loop_
_entity_poly.entity_id
_entity_poly.type
_entity_poly.pdbx_seq_one_letter_code
_entity_poly.pdbx_strand_id
1 'polypeptide(L)'
;MTWPTVKHRVLDLFQASLEEGMLPRQWRHAKIIPLKKPNKEKNTTAKAWRPISLLATLGKILESVVAERISHAVETHGLLPTSHFGARKQRSAEQALVLLQEQIYTAWRGRRVLSLISFDVKGAYNGVCKERLLQRMKARGIPVDLLRWVEAFCSERTATIQINGQVSEVQSLPQAGLPQGSPLSPILFLFFNADLVQRQIDSQGGAMAFVDDFTVWVTGPTAQSNREGIEAIINEALDWEKRSGATFEADKTAIIHFAPKVYKLDQGPFTIKGQTIEPKDHVKILGVLMDTKLKY
;
A
#
# COMPACT_ATOMS: atom_id res chain seq x y z
N MET A 1 -10.27 -31.52 -23.84
CA MET A 1 -10.61 -30.31 -23.06
C MET A 1 -11.17 -30.77 -21.72
N THR A 2 -10.44 -30.56 -20.60
CA THR A 2 -10.79 -31.15 -19.28
C THR A 2 -11.83 -30.31 -18.51
N TRP A 3 -11.99 -29.02 -18.85
CA TRP A 3 -12.86 -28.07 -18.14
C TRP A 3 -14.35 -28.47 -18.06
N PRO A 4 -15.00 -28.93 -19.15
CA PRO A 4 -16.42 -29.30 -19.10
C PRO A 4 -16.74 -30.37 -18.05
N THR A 5 -15.78 -31.24 -17.75
CA THR A 5 -15.92 -32.33 -16.78
C THR A 5 -15.68 -31.89 -15.33
N VAL A 6 -14.79 -30.93 -15.09
CA VAL A 6 -14.38 -30.56 -13.71
C VAL A 6 -15.04 -29.29 -13.19
N LYS A 7 -15.67 -28.47 -14.05
CA LYS A 7 -16.21 -27.15 -13.68
C LYS A 7 -17.18 -27.18 -12.49
N HIS A 8 -18.05 -28.20 -12.41
CA HIS A 8 -19.02 -28.32 -11.34
C HIS A 8 -18.33 -28.62 -10.00
N ARG A 9 -17.40 -29.59 -9.98
CA ARG A 9 -16.63 -29.90 -8.77
C ARG A 9 -15.79 -28.73 -8.27
N VAL A 10 -15.22 -27.94 -9.19
CA VAL A 10 -14.47 -26.73 -8.83
C VAL A 10 -15.41 -25.68 -8.24
N LEU A 11 -16.60 -25.50 -8.81
CA LEU A 11 -17.61 -24.59 -8.28
C LEU A 11 -18.08 -25.02 -6.89
N ASP A 12 -18.41 -26.31 -6.70
CA ASP A 12 -18.84 -26.86 -5.42
C ASP A 12 -17.76 -26.64 -4.35
N LEU A 13 -16.48 -26.87 -4.71
CA LEU A 13 -15.34 -26.61 -3.81
C LEU A 13 -15.22 -25.13 -3.45
N PHE A 14 -15.46 -24.22 -4.38
CA PHE A 14 -15.41 -22.78 -4.13
C PHE A 14 -16.56 -22.31 -3.24
N GLN A 15 -17.78 -22.82 -3.49
CA GLN A 15 -18.96 -22.53 -2.68
C GLN A 15 -18.76 -23.02 -1.25
N ALA A 16 -18.39 -24.29 -1.07
CA ALA A 16 -18.11 -24.86 0.25
C ALA A 16 -17.03 -24.05 1.00
N SER A 17 -15.94 -23.68 0.32
CA SER A 17 -14.88 -22.85 0.92
C SER A 17 -15.41 -21.51 1.44
N LEU A 18 -16.25 -20.82 0.66
CA LEU A 18 -16.82 -19.52 1.03
C LEU A 18 -17.88 -19.63 2.13
N GLU A 19 -18.78 -20.61 2.05
CA GLU A 19 -19.87 -20.85 3.00
C GLU A 19 -19.33 -21.26 4.38
N GLU A 20 -18.33 -22.13 4.40
CA GLU A 20 -17.68 -22.56 5.64
C GLU A 20 -16.70 -21.50 6.17
N GLY A 21 -16.29 -20.55 5.32
CA GLY A 21 -15.28 -19.54 5.65
C GLY A 21 -13.88 -20.14 5.83
N MET A 22 -13.55 -21.20 5.10
CA MET A 22 -12.29 -21.94 5.25
C MET A 22 -11.58 -22.13 3.92
N LEU A 23 -10.23 -22.12 3.95
CA LEU A 23 -9.42 -22.53 2.80
C LEU A 23 -8.91 -23.97 2.98
N PRO A 24 -8.94 -24.79 1.91
CA PRO A 24 -8.20 -26.05 1.86
C PRO A 24 -6.74 -25.85 2.28
N ARG A 25 -6.20 -26.78 3.10
CA ARG A 25 -4.82 -26.70 3.63
C ARG A 25 -3.78 -26.48 2.54
N GLN A 26 -3.94 -27.16 1.39
CA GLN A 26 -3.09 -27.02 0.21
C GLN A 26 -3.05 -25.60 -0.37
N TRP A 27 -4.08 -24.77 -0.17
CA TRP A 27 -4.11 -23.38 -0.66
C TRP A 27 -3.45 -22.41 0.33
N ARG A 28 -3.23 -22.83 1.59
CA ARG A 28 -2.54 -22.03 2.62
C ARG A 28 -1.01 -22.14 2.52
N HIS A 29 -0.50 -23.09 1.72
CA HIS A 29 0.92 -23.25 1.47
C HIS A 29 1.41 -22.30 0.37
N ALA A 30 2.53 -21.63 0.61
CA ALA A 30 3.23 -20.80 -0.38
C ALA A 30 4.62 -21.35 -0.68
N LYS A 31 4.93 -21.53 -1.96
CA LYS A 31 6.30 -21.76 -2.40
C LYS A 31 6.96 -20.42 -2.69
N ILE A 32 7.84 -19.98 -1.80
CA ILE A 32 8.52 -18.69 -1.87
C ILE A 32 9.73 -18.79 -2.80
N ILE A 33 9.73 -17.96 -3.85
CA ILE A 33 10.85 -17.76 -4.76
C ILE A 33 11.44 -16.37 -4.51
N PRO A 34 12.64 -16.25 -3.93
CA PRO A 34 13.31 -14.96 -3.79
C PRO A 34 13.78 -14.43 -5.14
N LEU A 35 13.27 -13.28 -5.56
CA LEU A 35 13.74 -12.57 -6.75
C LEU A 35 14.67 -11.43 -6.35
N LYS A 36 15.83 -11.32 -7.01
CA LYS A 36 16.77 -10.23 -6.75
C LYS A 36 16.19 -8.89 -7.21
N LYS A 37 16.24 -7.87 -6.36
CA LYS A 37 15.88 -6.49 -6.76
C LYS A 37 16.93 -5.96 -7.74
N PRO A 38 16.52 -5.29 -8.84
CA PRO A 38 17.45 -4.62 -9.73
C PRO A 38 18.28 -3.59 -8.94
N ASN A 39 19.55 -3.42 -9.31
CA ASN A 39 20.49 -2.44 -8.75
C ASN A 39 20.86 -2.59 -7.26
N LYS A 40 20.73 -3.79 -6.67
CA LYS A 40 21.31 -4.12 -5.35
C LYS A 40 22.50 -5.05 -5.54
N GLU A 41 23.71 -4.53 -5.35
CA GLU A 41 24.97 -5.26 -5.64
C GLU A 41 25.23 -6.40 -4.65
N LYS A 42 24.92 -6.21 -3.37
CA LYS A 42 25.25 -7.18 -2.31
C LYS A 42 24.15 -8.24 -2.15
N ASN A 43 24.45 -9.48 -2.56
CA ASN A 43 23.56 -10.64 -2.41
C ASN A 43 23.31 -11.05 -0.95
N THR A 44 24.12 -10.56 -0.01
CA THR A 44 24.13 -10.98 1.40
C THR A 44 23.08 -10.28 2.27
N THR A 45 22.38 -9.26 1.76
CA THR A 45 21.37 -8.52 2.54
C THR A 45 19.97 -8.96 2.17
N ALA A 46 19.16 -9.41 3.15
CA ALA A 46 17.78 -9.85 2.94
C ALA A 46 16.92 -8.79 2.19
N LYS A 47 17.13 -7.49 2.46
CA LYS A 47 16.44 -6.38 1.78
C LYS A 47 16.65 -6.33 0.26
N ALA A 48 17.69 -6.99 -0.26
CA ALA A 48 17.99 -7.06 -1.70
C ALA A 48 17.07 -8.04 -2.45
N TRP A 49 16.26 -8.84 -1.75
CA TRP A 49 15.40 -9.86 -2.33
C TRP A 49 13.91 -9.51 -2.17
N ARG A 50 13.09 -9.93 -3.12
CA ARG A 50 11.62 -9.90 -3.07
C ARG A 50 11.09 -11.33 -2.98
N PRO A 51 10.44 -11.72 -1.87
CA PRO A 51 9.88 -13.06 -1.75
C PRO A 51 8.56 -13.16 -2.53
N ILE A 52 8.57 -13.77 -3.71
CA ILE A 52 7.34 -14.02 -4.47
C ILE A 52 6.71 -15.33 -3.99
N SER A 53 5.43 -15.28 -3.62
CA SER A 53 4.64 -16.43 -3.19
C SER A 53 3.97 -17.10 -4.38
N LEU A 54 4.44 -18.29 -4.75
CA LEU A 54 3.71 -19.15 -5.67
C LEU A 54 2.65 -19.93 -4.89
N LEU A 55 1.39 -19.59 -5.17
CA LEU A 55 0.20 -20.17 -4.53
C LEU A 55 -0.47 -21.20 -5.44
N ALA A 56 -1.28 -22.06 -4.82
CA ALA A 56 -2.09 -23.05 -5.53
C ALA A 56 -2.99 -22.39 -6.60
N THR A 57 -2.96 -22.89 -7.83
CA THR A 57 -3.67 -22.28 -8.97
C THR A 57 -5.17 -22.17 -8.73
N LEU A 58 -5.83 -23.22 -8.22
CA LEU A 58 -7.25 -23.19 -7.90
C LEU A 58 -7.57 -22.15 -6.81
N GLY A 59 -6.72 -22.04 -5.77
CA GLY A 59 -6.84 -21.00 -4.75
C GLY A 59 -6.78 -19.60 -5.34
N LYS A 60 -5.82 -19.33 -6.24
CA LYS A 60 -5.71 -18.05 -6.95
C LYS A 60 -6.91 -17.71 -7.83
N ILE A 61 -7.60 -18.71 -8.37
CA ILE A 61 -8.84 -18.48 -9.13
C ILE A 61 -9.94 -17.98 -8.18
N LEU A 62 -10.15 -18.65 -7.04
CA LEU A 62 -11.12 -18.18 -6.05
C LEU A 62 -10.74 -16.81 -5.48
N GLU A 63 -9.47 -16.61 -5.13
CA GLU A 63 -8.94 -15.32 -4.68
C GLU A 63 -9.22 -14.20 -5.71
N SER A 64 -9.04 -14.47 -7.01
CA SER A 64 -9.37 -13.51 -8.08
C SER A 64 -10.86 -13.15 -8.10
N VAL A 65 -11.74 -14.16 -7.99
CA VAL A 65 -13.20 -13.94 -7.97
C VAL A 65 -13.60 -13.11 -6.74
N VAL A 66 -13.06 -13.44 -5.57
CA VAL A 66 -13.32 -12.69 -4.33
C VAL A 66 -12.78 -11.27 -4.43
N ALA A 67 -11.56 -11.09 -4.94
CA ALA A 67 -10.94 -9.78 -5.12
C ALA A 67 -11.79 -8.90 -6.05
N GLU A 68 -12.32 -9.47 -7.14
CA GLU A 68 -13.20 -8.76 -8.07
C GLU A 68 -14.52 -8.34 -7.42
N ARG A 69 -15.15 -9.22 -6.63
CA ARG A 69 -16.39 -8.91 -5.91
C ARG A 69 -16.19 -7.82 -4.84
N ILE A 70 -15.11 -7.91 -4.08
CA ILE A 70 -14.73 -6.86 -3.11
C ILE A 70 -14.46 -5.55 -3.85
N SER A 71 -13.71 -5.58 -4.96
CA SER A 71 -13.43 -4.38 -5.75
C SER A 71 -14.71 -3.74 -6.28
N HIS A 72 -15.67 -4.54 -6.74
CA HIS A 72 -16.97 -4.04 -7.18
C HIS A 72 -17.72 -3.37 -6.02
N ALA A 73 -17.82 -4.03 -4.85
CA ALA A 73 -18.47 -3.46 -3.67
C ALA A 73 -17.82 -2.15 -3.20
N VAL A 74 -16.49 -2.07 -3.29
CA VAL A 74 -15.71 -0.87 -2.96
C VAL A 74 -16.13 0.33 -3.82
N GLU A 75 -16.30 0.14 -5.13
CA GLU A 75 -16.74 1.23 -6.01
C GLU A 75 -18.23 1.51 -5.86
N THR A 76 -19.07 0.48 -5.80
CA THR A 76 -20.53 0.61 -5.71
C THR A 76 -20.98 1.30 -4.43
N HIS A 77 -20.30 1.05 -3.30
CA HIS A 77 -20.69 1.57 -1.98
C HIS A 77 -19.71 2.60 -1.40
N GLY A 78 -18.68 3.01 -2.15
CA GLY A 78 -17.72 4.02 -1.70
C GLY A 78 -16.92 3.61 -0.46
N LEU A 79 -16.55 2.34 -0.33
CA LEU A 79 -15.96 1.78 0.91
C LEU A 79 -14.52 2.26 1.18
N LEU A 80 -13.84 2.79 0.16
CA LEU A 80 -12.44 3.24 0.24
C LEU A 80 -12.27 4.67 -0.28
N PRO A 81 -11.35 5.47 0.32
CA PRO A 81 -11.09 6.85 -0.10
C PRO A 81 -10.80 7.00 -1.59
N THR A 82 -11.32 8.05 -2.21
CA THR A 82 -11.07 8.36 -3.64
C THR A 82 -9.62 8.72 -3.94
N SER A 83 -8.81 8.98 -2.93
CA SER A 83 -7.38 9.25 -2.98
C SER A 83 -6.48 7.99 -3.08
N HIS A 84 -7.04 6.78 -3.06
CA HIS A 84 -6.29 5.53 -3.33
C HIS A 84 -6.18 5.26 -4.84
N PHE A 85 -5.01 5.47 -5.44
CA PHE A 85 -4.82 5.22 -6.88
C PHE A 85 -4.24 3.84 -7.19
N GLY A 86 -3.39 3.31 -6.31
CA GLY A 86 -2.79 1.98 -6.51
C GLY A 86 -3.78 0.84 -6.33
N ALA A 87 -3.59 -0.25 -7.07
CA ALA A 87 -4.34 -1.51 -6.93
C ALA A 87 -5.88 -1.41 -7.03
N ARG A 88 -6.40 -0.33 -7.63
CA ARG A 88 -7.83 -0.07 -7.82
C ARG A 88 -8.16 -0.07 -9.30
N LYS A 89 -9.32 -0.63 -9.70
CA LYS A 89 -9.75 -0.61 -11.10
C LYS A 89 -9.90 0.85 -11.57
N GLN A 90 -9.53 1.11 -12.83
CA GLN A 90 -9.65 2.42 -13.48
C GLN A 90 -8.86 3.56 -12.81
N ARG A 91 -7.84 3.23 -12.01
CA ARG A 91 -6.91 4.21 -11.44
C ARG A 91 -5.48 3.91 -11.84
N SER A 92 -4.75 4.95 -12.22
CA SER A 92 -3.36 4.81 -12.67
C SER A 92 -2.40 5.74 -11.93
N ALA A 93 -1.09 5.42 -12.03
CA ALA A 93 -0.04 6.30 -11.54
C ALA A 93 -0.04 7.64 -12.30
N GLU A 94 -0.41 7.68 -13.58
CA GLU A 94 -0.50 8.94 -14.32
C GLU A 94 -1.61 9.84 -13.76
N GLN A 95 -2.79 9.29 -13.47
CA GLN A 95 -3.88 10.07 -12.88
C GLN A 95 -3.50 10.63 -11.50
N ALA A 96 -2.78 9.85 -10.70
CA ALA A 96 -2.24 10.32 -9.44
C ALA A 96 -1.28 11.51 -9.65
N LEU A 97 -0.32 11.39 -10.57
CA LEU A 97 0.63 12.46 -10.87
C LEU A 97 -0.06 13.72 -11.41
N VAL A 98 -1.04 13.56 -12.31
CA VAL A 98 -1.82 14.68 -12.86
C VAL A 98 -2.60 15.39 -11.74
N LEU A 99 -3.23 14.64 -10.84
CA LEU A 99 -3.92 15.23 -9.68
C LEU A 99 -2.95 16.04 -8.82
N LEU A 100 -1.79 15.48 -8.49
CA LEU A 100 -0.79 16.17 -7.68
C LEU A 100 -0.29 17.45 -8.37
N GLN A 101 0.01 17.40 -9.67
CA GLN A 101 0.40 18.57 -10.44
C GLN A 101 -0.69 19.65 -10.44
N GLU A 102 -1.96 19.28 -10.59
CA GLU A 102 -3.07 20.22 -10.54
C GLU A 102 -3.19 20.90 -9.17
N GLN A 103 -2.94 20.18 -8.07
CA GLN A 103 -2.90 20.77 -6.73
C GLN A 103 -1.72 21.76 -6.58
N ILE A 104 -0.55 21.43 -7.12
CA ILE A 104 0.62 22.32 -7.12
C ILE A 104 0.32 23.59 -7.92
N TYR A 105 -0.21 23.46 -9.14
CA TYR A 105 -0.58 24.62 -9.96
C TYR A 105 -1.69 25.46 -9.33
N THR A 106 -2.67 24.83 -8.67
CA THR A 106 -3.71 25.52 -7.91
C THR A 106 -3.12 26.36 -6.78
N ALA A 107 -2.19 25.80 -5.99
CA ALA A 107 -1.47 26.54 -4.96
C ALA A 107 -0.72 27.74 -5.57
N TRP A 108 -0.01 27.55 -6.68
CA TRP A 108 0.76 28.60 -7.32
C TRP A 108 -0.11 29.73 -7.89
N ARG A 109 -1.27 29.42 -8.49
CA ARG A 109 -2.25 30.43 -8.93
C ARG A 109 -2.72 31.29 -7.76
N GLY A 110 -2.89 30.69 -6.58
CA GLY A 110 -3.17 31.39 -5.32
C GLY A 110 -1.95 32.10 -4.71
N ARG A 111 -0.78 32.11 -5.38
CA ARG A 111 0.51 32.59 -4.86
C ARG A 111 0.91 31.88 -3.56
N ARG A 112 0.49 30.64 -3.35
CA ARG A 112 0.79 29.80 -2.19
C ARG A 112 1.91 28.79 -2.51
N VAL A 113 2.42 28.15 -1.47
CA VAL A 113 3.38 27.04 -1.49
C VAL A 113 2.65 25.77 -1.11
N LEU A 114 2.90 24.70 -1.85
CA LEU A 114 2.50 23.35 -1.47
C LEU A 114 3.72 22.64 -0.86
N SER A 115 3.63 22.29 0.42
CA SER A 115 4.63 21.49 1.11
C SER A 115 4.13 20.05 1.14
N LEU A 116 4.95 19.12 0.66
CA LEU A 116 4.61 17.72 0.53
C LEU A 116 5.58 16.86 1.31
N ILE A 117 5.05 15.83 1.96
CA ILE A 117 5.80 14.74 2.56
C ILE A 117 5.37 13.42 1.94
N SER A 118 6.34 12.57 1.61
CA SER A 118 6.14 11.24 1.08
C SER A 118 6.74 10.21 2.03
N PHE A 119 5.96 9.18 2.36
CA PHE A 119 6.30 8.05 3.20
C PHE A 119 6.30 6.75 2.38
N ASP A 120 7.20 5.82 2.73
CA ASP A 120 7.27 4.47 2.15
C ASP A 120 6.97 3.45 3.27
N VAL A 121 5.91 2.66 3.11
CA VAL A 121 5.56 1.61 4.08
C VAL A 121 6.54 0.45 3.95
N LYS A 122 7.34 0.22 5.00
CA LYS A 122 8.35 -0.84 5.05
C LYS A 122 7.71 -2.21 4.91
N GLY A 123 8.23 -2.99 3.96
CA GLY A 123 7.85 -4.39 3.82
C GLY A 123 6.36 -4.57 3.52
N ALA A 124 5.83 -3.78 2.58
CA ALA A 124 4.46 -3.86 2.10
C ALA A 124 4.00 -5.31 1.86
N TYR A 125 2.72 -5.55 2.14
CA TYR A 125 2.09 -6.87 2.28
C TYR A 125 2.58 -7.71 3.48
N ASN A 126 3.88 -7.92 3.65
CA ASN A 126 4.42 -8.75 4.73
C ASN A 126 4.16 -8.15 6.13
N GLY A 127 4.15 -6.81 6.23
CA GLY A 127 3.89 -6.09 7.48
C GLY A 127 2.43 -5.98 7.90
N VAL A 128 1.48 -6.58 7.16
CA VAL A 128 0.05 -6.42 7.42
C VAL A 128 -0.38 -7.26 8.63
N CYS A 129 -0.80 -6.60 9.70
CA CYS A 129 -1.46 -7.24 10.84
C CYS A 129 -2.87 -7.70 10.45
N LYS A 130 -3.13 -9.01 10.54
CA LYS A 130 -4.40 -9.63 10.16
C LYS A 130 -5.56 -9.06 10.97
N GLU A 131 -5.39 -8.96 12.28
CA GLU A 131 -6.43 -8.50 13.21
C GLU A 131 -6.84 -7.06 12.87
N ARG A 132 -5.85 -6.20 12.58
CA ARG A 132 -6.10 -4.81 12.15
C ARG A 132 -6.76 -4.73 10.78
N LEU A 133 -6.34 -5.55 9.83
CA LEU A 133 -6.99 -5.64 8.52
C LEU A 133 -8.48 -6.00 8.66
N LEU A 134 -8.78 -7.07 9.40
CA LEU A 134 -10.17 -7.53 9.61
C LEU A 134 -11.02 -6.47 10.32
N GLN A 135 -10.47 -5.79 11.34
CA GLN A 135 -11.13 -4.66 12.00
C GLN A 135 -11.47 -3.53 11.00
N ARG A 136 -10.52 -3.14 10.15
CA ARG A 136 -10.70 -2.08 9.14
C ARG A 136 -11.70 -2.45 8.06
N MET A 137 -11.72 -3.71 7.62
CA MET A 137 -12.70 -4.22 6.67
C MET A 137 -14.10 -4.25 7.29
N LYS A 138 -14.23 -4.71 8.54
CA LYS A 138 -15.50 -4.71 9.28
C LYS A 138 -16.06 -3.30 9.45
N ALA A 139 -15.21 -2.35 9.86
CA ALA A 139 -15.60 -0.94 10.02
C ALA A 139 -16.07 -0.29 8.71
N ARG A 140 -15.65 -0.83 7.57
CA ARG A 140 -16.05 -0.40 6.22
C ARG A 140 -17.17 -1.24 5.62
N GLY A 141 -17.92 -1.98 6.45
CA GLY A 141 -19.13 -2.67 6.03
C GLY A 141 -18.92 -3.98 5.26
N ILE A 142 -17.72 -4.58 5.28
CA ILE A 142 -17.54 -5.91 4.71
C ILE A 142 -18.30 -6.95 5.55
N PRO A 143 -19.13 -7.82 4.92
CA PRO A 143 -19.92 -8.83 5.63
C PRO A 143 -19.07 -9.81 6.44
N VAL A 144 -19.59 -10.25 7.59
CA VAL A 144 -18.88 -11.13 8.54
C VAL A 144 -18.47 -12.46 7.90
N ASP A 145 -19.30 -13.05 7.05
CA ASP A 145 -18.98 -14.32 6.39
C ASP A 145 -17.75 -14.19 5.47
N LEU A 146 -17.65 -13.06 4.75
CA LEU A 146 -16.48 -12.77 3.94
C LEU A 146 -15.26 -12.48 4.81
N LEU A 147 -15.42 -11.82 5.95
CA LEU A 147 -14.32 -11.60 6.91
C LEU A 147 -13.78 -12.92 7.47
N ARG A 148 -14.64 -13.92 7.76
CA ARG A 148 -14.20 -15.26 8.17
C ARG A 148 -13.33 -15.91 7.10
N TRP A 149 -13.73 -15.80 5.83
CA TRP A 149 -12.94 -16.35 4.74
C TRP A 149 -11.60 -15.60 4.55
N VAL A 150 -11.58 -14.27 4.69
CA VAL A 150 -10.34 -13.46 4.66
C VAL A 150 -9.44 -13.78 5.87
N GLU A 151 -10.02 -14.05 7.04
CA GLU A 151 -9.28 -14.50 8.22
C GLU A 151 -8.59 -15.84 7.94
N ALA A 152 -9.30 -16.81 7.37
CA ALA A 152 -8.73 -18.09 6.97
C ALA A 152 -7.64 -17.93 5.90
N PHE A 153 -7.79 -16.96 4.98
CA PHE A 153 -6.78 -16.66 3.97
C PHE A 153 -5.46 -16.17 4.60
N CYS A 154 -5.55 -15.39 5.68
CA CYS A 154 -4.39 -14.86 6.40
C CYS A 154 -3.83 -15.80 7.49
N SER A 155 -4.53 -16.88 7.85
CA SER A 155 -4.21 -17.72 9.01
C SER A 155 -3.64 -19.10 8.65
N GLU A 156 -2.87 -19.68 9.59
CA GLU A 156 -2.28 -21.02 9.47
C GLU A 156 -1.53 -21.24 8.15
N ARG A 157 -0.82 -20.19 7.70
CA ARG A 157 -0.07 -20.25 6.47
C ARG A 157 1.23 -21.00 6.68
N THR A 158 1.64 -21.74 5.68
CA THR A 158 2.95 -22.39 5.65
C THR A 158 3.70 -21.98 4.41
N ALA A 159 5.03 -22.06 4.45
CA ALA A 159 5.84 -21.81 3.27
C ALA A 159 7.06 -22.72 3.18
N THR A 160 7.50 -22.94 1.96
CA THR A 160 8.85 -23.41 1.64
C THR A 160 9.59 -22.31 0.89
N ILE A 161 10.91 -22.22 1.03
CA ILE A 161 11.74 -21.32 0.25
C ILE A 161 12.50 -22.18 -0.77
N GLN A 162 12.44 -21.81 -2.05
CA GLN A 162 13.26 -22.46 -3.08
C GLN A 162 14.34 -21.50 -3.59
N ILE A 163 15.60 -21.94 -3.51
CA ILE A 163 16.77 -21.23 -4.02
C ILE A 163 17.58 -22.22 -4.88
N ASN A 164 17.87 -21.86 -6.13
CA ASN A 164 18.69 -22.67 -7.05
C ASN A 164 18.23 -24.15 -7.16
N GLY A 165 16.91 -24.37 -7.15
CA GLY A 165 16.31 -25.71 -7.24
C GLY A 165 16.25 -26.49 -5.92
N GLN A 166 16.92 -26.03 -4.86
CA GLN A 166 16.81 -26.63 -3.53
C GLN A 166 15.65 -26.01 -2.75
N VAL A 167 14.91 -26.84 -2.03
CA VAL A 167 13.72 -26.45 -1.28
C VAL A 167 13.98 -26.62 0.21
N SER A 168 13.64 -25.62 1.00
CA SER A 168 13.72 -25.69 2.47
C SER A 168 12.69 -26.66 3.05
N GLU A 169 12.83 -26.97 4.33
CA GLU A 169 11.74 -27.54 5.11
C GLU A 169 10.51 -26.62 5.10
N VAL A 170 9.33 -27.21 5.34
CA VAL A 170 8.08 -26.48 5.51
C VAL A 170 8.13 -25.70 6.81
N GLN A 171 7.91 -24.39 6.72
CA GLN A 171 7.87 -23.48 7.86
C GLN A 171 6.45 -22.99 8.09
N SER A 172 6.03 -22.93 9.35
CA SER A 172 4.80 -22.23 9.73
C SER A 172 5.05 -20.72 9.70
N LEU A 173 4.07 -19.95 9.25
CA LEU A 173 4.11 -18.49 9.20
C LEU A 173 3.01 -17.93 10.12
N PRO A 174 3.28 -17.75 11.42
CA PRO A 174 2.30 -17.25 12.37
C PRO A 174 1.77 -15.87 12.00
N GLN A 175 2.64 -15.05 11.38
CA GLN A 175 2.32 -13.74 10.86
C GLN A 175 2.82 -13.60 9.43
N ALA A 176 2.08 -14.20 8.50
CA ALA A 176 2.44 -14.25 7.10
C ALA A 176 2.23 -12.93 6.34
N GLY A 177 1.49 -11.98 6.94
CA GLY A 177 0.98 -10.82 6.24
C GLY A 177 0.11 -11.22 5.04
N LEU A 178 0.19 -10.45 3.96
CA LEU A 178 -0.48 -10.75 2.70
C LEU A 178 0.51 -11.40 1.71
N PRO A 179 0.15 -12.53 1.06
CA PRO A 179 1.05 -13.19 0.10
C PRO A 179 1.35 -12.32 -1.12
N GLN A 180 2.64 -12.09 -1.41
CA GLN A 180 3.07 -11.36 -2.61
C GLN A 180 2.88 -12.23 -3.86
N GLY A 181 1.90 -11.90 -4.70
CA GLY A 181 1.51 -12.70 -5.88
C GLY A 181 0.11 -13.29 -5.80
N SER A 182 -0.59 -13.13 -4.67
CA SER A 182 -2.03 -13.33 -4.60
C SER A 182 -2.76 -12.19 -5.31
N PRO A 183 -3.80 -12.47 -6.13
CA PRO A 183 -4.66 -11.45 -6.70
C PRO A 183 -5.55 -10.74 -5.66
N LEU A 184 -5.71 -11.31 -4.46
CA LEU A 184 -6.51 -10.74 -3.38
C LEU A 184 -5.71 -9.75 -2.50
N SER A 185 -4.41 -10.00 -2.32
CA SER A 185 -3.54 -9.14 -1.48
C SER A 185 -3.63 -7.63 -1.79
N PRO A 186 -3.68 -7.18 -3.06
CA PRO A 186 -3.72 -5.75 -3.36
C PRO A 186 -4.95 -5.05 -2.79
N ILE A 187 -6.16 -5.58 -2.99
CA ILE A 187 -7.39 -4.97 -2.48
C ILE A 187 -7.46 -5.02 -0.94
N LEU A 188 -6.98 -6.09 -0.32
CA LEU A 188 -6.87 -6.18 1.14
C LEU A 188 -5.90 -5.13 1.70
N PHE A 189 -4.79 -4.88 1.02
CA PHE A 189 -3.85 -3.86 1.44
C PHE A 189 -4.43 -2.45 1.36
N LEU A 190 -5.34 -2.19 0.41
CA LEU A 190 -6.08 -0.93 0.38
C LEU A 190 -6.97 -0.76 1.61
N PHE A 191 -7.67 -1.81 2.06
CA PHE A 191 -8.41 -1.75 3.33
C PHE A 191 -7.49 -1.54 4.52
N PHE A 192 -6.31 -2.17 4.51
CA PHE A 192 -5.31 -1.96 5.56
C PHE A 192 -4.86 -0.50 5.61
N ASN A 193 -4.49 0.14 4.49
CA ASN A 193 -3.98 1.52 4.50
C ASN A 193 -5.06 2.60 4.48
N ALA A 194 -6.34 2.26 4.34
CA ALA A 194 -7.41 3.23 4.10
C ALA A 194 -7.48 4.38 5.11
N ASP A 195 -7.28 4.12 6.41
CA ASP A 195 -7.31 5.17 7.45
C ASP A 195 -6.17 6.19 7.29
N LEU A 196 -5.04 5.78 6.70
CA LEU A 196 -3.87 6.65 6.49
C LEU A 196 -4.19 7.73 5.45
N VAL A 197 -5.01 7.41 4.45
CA VAL A 197 -5.23 8.23 3.26
C VAL A 197 -6.61 8.90 3.28
N GLN A 198 -7.33 8.77 4.39
CA GLN A 198 -8.65 9.35 4.61
C GLN A 198 -8.54 10.84 4.95
N ARG A 199 -7.99 11.63 4.02
CA ARG A 199 -7.93 13.09 4.07
C ARG A 199 -8.60 13.65 2.82
N GLN A 200 -9.55 14.56 3.01
CA GLN A 200 -10.16 15.25 1.87
C GLN A 200 -9.11 16.13 1.18
N ILE A 201 -9.20 16.21 -0.14
CA ILE A 201 -8.36 17.10 -0.95
C ILE A 201 -9.12 18.41 -1.10
N ASP A 202 -8.52 19.50 -0.62
CA ASP A 202 -9.06 20.84 -0.69
C ASP A 202 -7.94 21.89 -0.88
N SER A 203 -8.29 23.17 -0.77
CA SER A 203 -7.35 24.29 -0.95
C SER A 203 -6.28 24.40 0.14
N GLN A 204 -6.40 23.65 1.24
CA GLN A 204 -5.50 23.66 2.40
C GLN A 204 -4.58 22.43 2.41
N GLY A 205 -4.96 21.34 1.75
CA GLY A 205 -4.10 20.17 1.65
C GLY A 205 -4.81 18.95 1.08
N GLY A 206 -4.16 17.80 1.21
CA GLY A 206 -4.71 16.55 0.73
C GLY A 206 -3.75 15.39 0.96
N ALA A 207 -4.23 14.19 0.70
CA ALA A 207 -3.44 12.98 0.74
C ALA A 207 -3.75 12.09 -0.46
N MET A 208 -2.78 11.27 -0.84
CA MET A 208 -2.93 10.22 -1.81
C MET A 208 -2.05 9.04 -1.50
N ALA A 209 -2.44 7.86 -1.98
CA ALA A 209 -1.60 6.68 -1.88
C ALA A 209 -1.60 5.86 -3.15
N PHE A 210 -0.45 5.25 -3.40
CA PHE A 210 -0.25 4.24 -4.42
C PHE A 210 0.43 3.03 -3.79
N VAL A 211 -0.36 2.05 -3.39
CA VAL A 211 0.12 0.86 -2.68
C VAL A 211 0.94 1.28 -1.45
N ASP A 212 2.26 1.15 -1.48
CA ASP A 212 3.19 1.39 -0.38
C ASP A 212 3.71 2.83 -0.30
N ASP A 213 3.54 3.62 -1.36
CA ASP A 213 3.83 5.05 -1.37
C ASP A 213 2.62 5.83 -0.85
N PHE A 214 2.83 6.58 0.24
CA PHE A 214 1.84 7.48 0.82
C PHE A 214 2.34 8.92 0.76
N THR A 215 1.56 9.81 0.17
CA THR A 215 1.94 11.21 -0.04
C THR A 215 0.88 12.12 0.53
N VAL A 216 1.30 13.11 1.30
CA VAL A 216 0.42 14.10 1.93
C VAL A 216 1.00 15.48 1.75
N TRP A 217 0.15 16.48 1.60
CA TRP A 217 0.58 17.85 1.49
C TRP A 217 -0.33 18.82 2.23
N VAL A 218 0.24 19.98 2.52
CA VAL A 218 -0.44 21.18 3.02
C VAL A 218 -0.09 22.37 2.14
N THR A 219 -0.98 23.35 2.09
CA THR A 219 -0.84 24.55 1.28
C THR A 219 -0.94 25.80 2.15
N GLY A 220 -0.07 26.77 1.92
CA GLY A 220 -0.05 28.02 2.68
C GLY A 220 0.84 29.09 2.07
N PRO A 221 0.95 30.28 2.69
CA PRO A 221 1.68 31.42 2.10
C PRO A 221 3.17 31.16 1.84
N THR A 222 3.83 30.40 2.71
CA THR A 222 5.26 30.04 2.67
C THR A 222 5.51 28.61 3.15
N ALA A 223 6.70 28.06 2.86
CA ALA A 223 7.12 26.77 3.42
C ALA A 223 7.19 26.81 4.96
N GLN A 224 7.67 27.92 5.54
CA GLN A 224 7.69 28.14 6.99
C GLN A 224 6.28 28.08 7.60
N SER A 225 5.27 28.70 6.99
CA SER A 225 3.89 28.63 7.50
C SER A 225 3.28 27.23 7.42
N ASN A 226 3.77 26.41 6.47
CA ASN A 226 3.31 25.03 6.29
C ASN A 226 3.97 24.06 7.27
N ARG A 227 5.01 24.50 8.00
CA ARG A 227 5.83 23.64 8.86
C ARG A 227 4.99 22.90 9.91
N GLU A 228 4.16 23.62 10.64
CA GLU A 228 3.26 23.04 11.66
C GLU A 228 2.31 21.99 11.04
N GLY A 229 1.83 22.24 9.82
CA GLY A 229 0.98 21.30 9.08
C GLY A 229 1.71 20.01 8.71
N ILE A 230 2.97 20.10 8.28
CA ILE A 230 3.82 18.93 8.02
C ILE A 230 4.14 18.18 9.31
N GLU A 231 4.45 18.88 10.40
CA GLU A 231 4.71 18.27 11.71
C GLU A 231 3.46 17.54 12.25
N ALA A 232 2.27 18.10 12.07
CA ALA A 232 1.01 17.42 12.39
C ALA A 232 0.82 16.14 11.57
N ILE A 233 1.08 16.18 10.25
CA ILE A 233 1.03 14.99 9.38
C ILE A 233 2.01 13.91 9.84
N ILE A 234 3.23 14.31 10.21
CA ILE A 234 4.24 13.37 10.74
C ILE A 234 3.71 12.69 12.00
N ASN A 235 3.12 13.44 12.93
CA ASN A 235 2.56 12.89 14.15
C ASN A 235 1.38 11.93 13.88
N GLU A 236 0.48 12.30 12.96
CA GLU A 236 -0.63 11.43 12.51
C GLU A 236 -0.12 10.12 11.90
N ALA A 237 0.91 10.20 11.03
CA ALA A 237 1.53 9.03 10.42
C ALA A 237 2.19 8.12 11.47
N LEU A 238 2.92 8.69 12.44
CA LEU A 238 3.56 7.93 13.51
C LEU A 238 2.54 7.30 14.48
N ASP A 239 1.40 7.96 14.72
CA ASP A 239 0.30 7.36 15.48
C ASP A 239 -0.35 6.21 14.71
N TRP A 240 -0.57 6.38 13.40
CA TRP A 240 -1.04 5.28 12.54
C TRP A 240 -0.07 4.11 12.52
N GLU A 241 1.24 4.36 12.51
CA GLU A 241 2.30 3.34 12.60
C GLU A 241 2.12 2.49 13.87
N LYS A 242 2.01 3.15 15.03
CA LYS A 242 1.82 2.50 16.34
C LYS A 242 0.53 1.66 16.39
N ARG A 243 -0.58 2.18 15.84
CA ARG A 243 -1.89 1.49 15.88
C ARG A 243 -1.97 0.33 14.91
N SER A 244 -1.36 0.46 13.72
CA SER A 244 -1.45 -0.54 12.64
C SER A 244 -0.47 -1.71 12.81
N GLY A 245 0.65 -1.48 13.51
CA GLY A 245 1.77 -2.42 13.58
C GLY A 245 2.65 -2.42 12.31
N ALA A 246 2.34 -1.57 11.33
CA ALA A 246 3.22 -1.31 10.19
C ALA A 246 4.36 -0.38 10.59
N THR A 247 5.31 -0.12 9.68
CA THR A 247 6.44 0.78 9.93
C THR A 247 6.76 1.56 8.67
N PHE A 248 7.10 2.85 8.77
CA PHE A 248 7.64 3.61 7.65
C PHE A 248 9.16 3.47 7.53
N GLU A 249 9.68 3.45 6.29
CA GLU A 249 11.11 3.56 6.02
C GLU A 249 11.53 5.04 6.11
N ALA A 250 12.02 5.45 7.29
CA ALA A 250 12.45 6.81 7.56
C ALA A 250 13.50 7.32 6.54
N ASP A 251 14.48 6.48 6.17
CA ASP A 251 15.52 6.80 5.18
C ASP A 251 14.97 7.11 3.77
N LYS A 252 13.75 6.64 3.45
CA LYS A 252 13.07 6.93 2.19
C LYS A 252 12.05 8.05 2.29
N THR A 253 11.75 8.51 3.50
CA THR A 253 10.83 9.61 3.71
C THR A 253 11.44 10.89 3.11
N ALA A 254 10.65 11.64 2.37
CA ALA A 254 11.11 12.82 1.65
C ALA A 254 10.13 13.97 1.82
N ILE A 255 10.66 15.16 2.04
CA ILE A 255 9.90 16.40 2.11
C ILE A 255 10.34 17.29 0.95
N ILE A 256 9.40 17.96 0.28
CA ILE A 256 9.66 18.92 -0.78
C ILE A 256 8.68 20.08 -0.69
N HIS A 257 9.16 21.27 -1.05
CA HIS A 257 8.35 22.49 -1.13
C HIS A 257 8.22 22.94 -2.59
N PHE A 258 7.01 22.87 -3.13
CA PHE A 258 6.71 23.40 -4.46
C PHE A 258 6.28 24.86 -4.35
N ALA A 259 7.18 25.77 -4.72
CA ALA A 259 6.97 27.21 -4.58
C ALA A 259 7.16 27.95 -5.91
N PRO A 260 6.30 28.95 -6.22
CA PRO A 260 6.43 29.74 -7.44
C PRO A 260 7.63 30.70 -7.40
N LYS A 261 8.16 31.00 -6.20
CA LYS A 261 9.28 31.91 -5.97
C LYS A 261 10.20 31.37 -4.86
N VAL A 262 11.52 31.50 -5.07
CA VAL A 262 12.56 30.92 -4.19
C VAL A 262 12.48 31.44 -2.76
N TYR A 263 12.19 32.73 -2.53
CA TYR A 263 12.14 33.31 -1.18
C TYR A 263 11.04 32.72 -0.28
N LYS A 264 10.11 31.94 -0.84
CA LYS A 264 9.05 31.27 -0.08
C LYS A 264 9.44 29.87 0.39
N LEU A 265 10.59 29.37 -0.02
CA LEU A 265 11.14 28.09 0.41
C LEU A 265 11.72 28.23 1.82
N ASP A 266 11.71 27.12 2.55
CA ASP A 266 12.38 26.93 3.82
C ASP A 266 13.14 25.60 3.72
N GLN A 267 14.39 25.60 4.19
CA GLN A 267 15.26 24.41 4.20
C GLN A 267 15.45 23.89 5.63
N GLY A 268 14.72 24.44 6.60
CA GLY A 268 14.75 24.00 7.99
C GLY A 268 14.39 22.51 8.10
N PRO A 269 15.23 21.67 8.73
CA PRO A 269 15.02 20.23 8.77
C PRO A 269 13.84 19.85 9.65
N PHE A 270 13.25 18.68 9.38
CA PHE A 270 12.22 18.05 10.21
C PHE A 270 12.82 16.87 10.98
N THR A 271 12.21 16.50 12.11
CA THR A 271 12.63 15.31 12.87
C THR A 271 11.57 14.23 12.79
N ILE A 272 11.94 13.07 12.26
CA ILE A 272 11.06 11.89 12.19
C ILE A 272 11.79 10.72 12.85
N LYS A 273 11.22 10.18 13.95
CA LYS A 273 11.80 9.04 14.68
C LYS A 273 13.26 9.26 15.11
N GLY A 274 13.60 10.50 15.49
CA GLY A 274 14.95 10.90 15.87
C GLY A 274 15.93 11.08 14.70
N GLN A 275 15.49 10.88 13.45
CA GLN A 275 16.27 11.21 12.26
C GLN A 275 15.93 12.61 11.76
N THR A 276 16.97 13.35 11.36
CA THR A 276 16.86 14.65 10.71
C THR A 276 16.59 14.45 9.22
N ILE A 277 15.50 15.04 8.71
CA ILE A 277 15.10 14.99 7.31
C ILE A 277 15.10 16.41 6.76
N GLU A 278 16.02 16.69 5.86
CA GLU A 278 16.10 17.95 5.15
C GLU A 278 15.11 17.96 3.96
N PRO A 279 14.42 19.09 3.72
CA PRO A 279 13.68 19.28 2.49
C PRO A 279 14.60 19.10 1.26
N LYS A 280 14.07 18.47 0.22
CA LYS A 280 14.82 18.18 -1.01
C LYS A 280 14.40 19.11 -2.13
N ASP A 281 15.34 19.44 -3.02
CA ASP A 281 15.03 20.18 -4.24
C ASP A 281 14.39 19.32 -5.33
N HIS A 282 14.51 18.00 -5.21
CA HIS A 282 13.88 17.03 -6.08
C HIS A 282 13.45 15.78 -5.30
N VAL A 283 12.32 15.20 -5.69
CA VAL A 283 11.82 13.94 -5.11
C VAL A 283 11.30 13.04 -6.21
N LYS A 284 11.49 11.74 -6.05
CA LYS A 284 10.89 10.74 -6.92
C LYS A 284 9.52 10.35 -6.37
N ILE A 285 8.45 10.70 -7.08
CA ILE A 285 7.07 10.35 -6.72
C ILE A 285 6.52 9.46 -7.84
N LEU A 286 6.06 8.25 -7.49
CA LEU A 286 5.47 7.28 -8.42
C LEU A 286 6.32 7.00 -9.68
N GLY A 287 7.64 7.05 -9.55
CA GLY A 287 8.56 6.80 -10.67
C GLY A 287 9.08 8.05 -11.37
N VAL A 288 8.47 9.22 -11.17
CA VAL A 288 8.84 10.48 -11.83
C VAL A 288 9.66 11.35 -10.88
N LEU A 289 10.78 11.90 -11.38
CA LEU A 289 11.58 12.89 -10.67
C LEU A 289 10.90 14.26 -10.82
N MET A 290 10.51 14.87 -9.70
CA MET A 290 9.86 16.19 -9.69
C MET A 290 10.78 17.17 -8.96
N ASP A 291 11.13 18.27 -9.61
CA ASP A 291 11.84 19.38 -8.97
C ASP A 291 10.87 20.42 -8.37
N THR A 292 11.38 21.33 -7.55
CA THR A 292 10.59 22.41 -6.89
C THR A 292 9.84 23.33 -7.87
N LYS A 293 10.18 23.30 -9.17
CA LYS A 293 9.61 24.11 -10.25
C LYS A 293 8.78 23.28 -11.23
N LEU A 294 8.54 21.99 -10.96
CA LEU A 294 7.87 21.04 -11.86
C LEU A 294 8.52 20.94 -13.25
N LYS A 295 9.85 21.02 -13.34
CA LYS A 295 10.56 20.60 -14.56
C LYS A 295 10.82 19.09 -14.50
N TYR A 296 10.53 18.41 -15.60
CA TYR A 296 10.73 16.96 -15.78
C TYR A 296 12.10 16.66 -16.37
#